data_AF-E2AKS1-F1
#
_entry.id   AF-E2AKS1-F1
#
_cell.length_a   1.000
_cell.length_b   1.000
_cell.length_c   1.000
_cell.angle_alpha   90.00
_cell.angle_beta   90.00
_cell.angle_gamma   90.00
#
_symmetry.space_group_name_H-M   'P 1'
#
loop_
_entity.id
_entity.type
_entity.pdbx_description
1 polymer ?
#
loop_
_entity_poly.entity_id
_entity_poly.type
_entity_poly.pdbx_seq_one_letter_code
_entity_poly.pdbx_strand_id
1 'polypeptide(L)'
;IATMTDYLPTEIVDIIIEYGRSNENGRECARLYALRFPNRRHPSRQTTLNLIARARDGRLRHQRKKNDRTEETVLNIAILGMIAFNPHVSQRRISLELHFSLSMVNRVLRANHFHPYHIERHQALTDDQKKVRVQFCRWALQRLEEDNMYFDRILFSDEASFHNNGDFNRHNCHYYSDVNPFWLRRVDNQHQWRVNAWCGILDGQIVGPHFF
;
A
#
# COMPACT_ATOMS: atom_id res chain seq x y z
N ILE A 1 -19.59 0.44 10.70
CA ILE A 1 -20.38 1.51 11.36
C ILE A 1 -21.44 1.95 10.35
N ALA A 2 -22.71 1.63 10.61
CA ALA A 2 -23.81 1.96 9.69
C ALA A 2 -23.83 3.46 9.43
N THR A 3 -23.79 3.84 8.16
CA THR A 3 -23.98 5.23 7.73
C THR A 3 -25.38 5.64 8.14
N MET A 4 -25.51 6.44 9.21
CA MET A 4 -26.76 7.14 9.52
C MET A 4 -27.17 7.96 8.29
N THR A 5 -28.18 7.49 7.57
CA THR A 5 -28.77 8.17 6.43
C THR A 5 -29.28 9.54 6.88
N ASP A 6 -28.86 10.61 6.22
CA ASP A 6 -29.33 11.98 6.53
C ASP A 6 -30.86 12.04 6.31
N TYR A 7 -31.56 12.90 7.05
CA TYR A 7 -33.00 13.08 6.89
C TYR A 7 -33.32 13.56 5.47
N LEU A 8 -34.44 13.10 4.91
CA LEU A 8 -34.91 13.64 3.63
C LEU A 8 -35.23 15.13 3.77
N PRO A 9 -35.07 15.95 2.71
CA PRO A 9 -35.39 17.38 2.77
C PRO A 9 -36.80 17.66 3.29
N THR A 10 -37.77 16.81 2.96
CA THR A 10 -39.15 16.89 3.43
C THR A 10 -39.24 16.64 4.94
N GLU A 11 -38.56 15.62 5.46
CA GLU A 11 -38.50 15.32 6.89
C GLU A 11 -37.82 16.46 7.67
N ILE A 12 -36.77 17.07 7.10
CA ILE A 12 -36.08 18.24 7.67
C ILE A 12 -37.06 19.41 7.82
N VAL A 13 -37.84 19.71 6.78
CA VAL A 13 -38.86 20.77 6.83
C VAL A 13 -39.93 20.47 7.89
N ASP A 14 -40.43 19.23 7.94
CA ASP A 14 -41.41 18.82 8.96
C ASP A 14 -40.86 18.97 10.40
N ILE A 15 -39.58 18.65 10.61
CA ILE A 15 -38.90 18.84 11.91
C ILE A 15 -38.82 20.33 12.27
N ILE A 16 -38.47 21.19 11.30
CA ILE A 16 -38.38 22.65 11.52
C ILE A 16 -39.76 23.23 11.88
N ILE A 17 -40.81 22.80 11.18
CA ILE A 17 -42.18 23.23 11.46
C ILE A 17 -42.60 22.79 12.86
N GLU A 18 -42.33 21.55 13.24
CA GLU A 18 -42.69 21.02 14.56
C GLU A 18 -41.89 21.70 15.69
N TYR A 19 -40.64 22.06 15.43
CA TYR A 19 -39.82 22.85 16.36
C TYR A 19 -40.42 24.23 16.61
N GLY A 20 -40.90 24.91 15.56
CA GLY A 20 -41.62 26.18 15.69
C GLY A 20 -42.91 26.04 16.49
N ARG A 21 -43.69 24.99 16.24
CA ARG A 21 -44.93 24.68 17.00
C ARG A 21 -44.68 24.37 18.47
N SER A 22 -43.49 23.88 18.78
CA SER A 22 -43.06 23.55 20.15
C SER A 22 -42.50 24.76 20.90
N ASN A 23 -42.74 26.00 20.43
CA ASN A 23 -42.15 27.22 20.97
C ASN A 23 -40.61 27.13 21.08
N GLU A 24 -39.97 26.58 20.05
CA GLU A 24 -38.52 26.36 19.99
C GLU A 24 -37.97 25.43 21.09
N ASN A 25 -38.83 24.58 21.68
CA ASN A 25 -38.39 23.57 22.64
C ASN A 25 -38.00 22.27 21.92
N GLY A 26 -36.71 21.98 21.85
CA GLY A 26 -36.21 20.79 21.15
C GLY A 26 -36.61 19.44 21.76
N ARG A 27 -36.92 19.35 23.07
CA ARG A 27 -37.41 18.11 23.69
C ARG A 27 -38.87 17.87 23.34
N GLU A 28 -39.66 18.93 23.42
CA GLU A 28 -41.08 18.88 23.08
C GLU A 28 -41.27 18.62 21.58
N CYS A 29 -40.45 19.24 20.74
CA CYS A 29 -40.41 18.95 19.31
C CYS A 29 -40.14 17.48 19.01
N ALA A 30 -39.14 16.86 19.66
CA ALA A 30 -38.86 15.43 19.45
C ALA A 30 -40.06 14.55 19.84
N ARG A 31 -40.74 14.89 20.95
CA ARG A 31 -41.93 14.18 21.42
C ARG A 31 -43.12 14.33 20.46
N LEU A 32 -43.45 15.55 20.07
CA LEU A 32 -44.56 15.85 19.16
C LEU A 32 -44.30 15.30 17.76
N TYR A 33 -43.05 15.37 17.29
CA TYR A 33 -42.66 14.80 16.00
C TYR A 33 -42.82 13.28 15.99
N ALA A 34 -42.40 12.58 17.06
CA ALA A 34 -42.58 11.14 17.18
C ALA A 34 -44.06 10.73 17.22
N LEU A 35 -44.91 11.52 17.90
CA LEU A 35 -46.36 11.30 17.95
C LEU A 35 -47.01 11.49 16.58
N ARG A 36 -46.59 12.52 15.84
CA ARG A 36 -47.17 12.89 14.55
C ARG A 36 -46.68 12.02 13.40
N PHE A 37 -45.45 11.51 13.48
CA PHE A 37 -44.81 10.69 12.46
C PHE A 37 -44.24 9.39 13.05
N PRO A 38 -45.10 8.45 13.50
CA PRO A 38 -44.67 7.26 14.22
C PRO A 38 -43.78 6.33 13.39
N ASN A 39 -44.01 6.28 12.07
CA ASN A 39 -43.27 5.39 11.15
C ASN A 39 -42.00 6.02 10.55
N ARG A 40 -41.60 7.22 10.99
CA ARG A 40 -40.38 7.90 10.51
C ARG A 40 -39.26 7.80 11.52
N ARG A 41 -38.04 8.14 11.09
CA ARG A 41 -36.91 8.30 12.00
C ARG A 41 -37.17 9.47 12.95
N HIS A 42 -37.03 9.27 14.26
CA HIS A 42 -37.26 10.35 15.24
C HIS A 42 -35.97 11.10 15.57
N PRO A 43 -35.93 12.43 15.42
CA PRO A 43 -34.76 13.22 15.80
C PRO A 43 -34.64 13.33 17.32
N SER A 44 -33.41 13.25 17.82
CA SER A 44 -33.13 13.65 19.20
C SER A 44 -33.19 15.17 19.34
N ARG A 45 -33.33 15.68 20.58
CA ARG A 45 -33.18 17.12 20.87
C ARG A 45 -31.93 17.72 20.21
N GLN A 46 -30.79 17.04 20.31
CA GLN A 46 -29.54 17.56 19.76
C GLN A 46 -29.55 17.55 18.23
N THR A 47 -30.15 16.53 17.63
CA THR A 47 -30.33 16.44 16.18
C THR A 47 -31.20 17.59 15.66
N THR A 48 -32.31 17.89 16.33
CA THR A 48 -33.19 19.02 16.01
C THR A 48 -32.44 20.34 16.10
N LEU A 49 -31.70 20.58 17.18
CA LEU A 49 -30.93 21.83 17.36
C LEU A 49 -29.82 22.00 16.32
N ASN A 50 -29.07 20.94 16.03
CA ASN A 50 -28.02 20.97 15.00
C ASN A 50 -28.62 21.22 13.60
N LEU A 51 -29.80 20.67 13.32
CA LEU A 51 -30.52 20.87 12.07
C LEU A 51 -31.02 22.32 11.93
N ILE A 52 -31.58 22.91 13.00
CA ILE A 52 -32.03 24.31 13.02
C ILE A 52 -30.84 25.26 12.84
N ALA A 53 -29.74 25.05 13.56
CA ALA A 53 -28.54 25.87 13.41
C ALA A 53 -28.02 25.82 11.97
N ARG A 54 -27.91 24.62 11.40
CA ARG A 54 -27.48 24.42 10.01
C ARG A 54 -28.43 25.04 8.99
N ALA A 55 -29.74 24.99 9.25
CA ALA A 55 -30.76 25.60 8.39
C ALA A 55 -30.71 27.13 8.43
N ARG A 56 -30.44 27.73 9.61
CA ARG A 56 -30.19 29.18 9.76
C ARG A 56 -28.96 29.62 8.97
N ASP A 57 -27.96 28.76 8.83
CA ASP A 57 -26.80 28.96 7.96
C ASP A 57 -27.07 28.69 6.46
N GLY A 58 -28.35 28.49 6.07
CA GLY A 58 -28.77 28.29 4.68
C GLY A 58 -28.56 26.87 4.13
N ARG A 59 -28.29 25.87 4.98
CA ARG A 59 -27.99 24.48 4.57
C ARG A 59 -28.98 23.48 5.16
N LEU A 60 -29.77 22.82 4.30
CA LEU A 60 -30.68 21.76 4.76
C LEU A 60 -30.02 20.39 4.86
N ARG A 61 -29.05 20.08 4.00
CA ARG A 61 -28.32 18.79 3.99
C ARG A 61 -26.96 18.89 4.67
N HIS A 62 -26.51 17.79 5.25
CA HIS A 62 -25.14 17.68 5.76
C HIS A 62 -24.14 17.69 4.60
N GLN A 63 -23.42 18.81 4.43
CA GLN A 63 -22.26 18.85 3.54
C GLN A 63 -21.05 18.33 4.33
N ARG A 64 -20.53 17.16 3.95
CA ARG A 64 -19.20 16.77 4.42
C ARG A 64 -18.20 17.79 3.90
N LYS A 65 -17.40 18.39 4.79
CA LYS A 65 -16.21 19.13 4.35
C LYS A 65 -15.39 18.16 3.49
N LYS A 66 -15.25 18.48 2.20
CA LYS A 66 -14.17 17.89 1.40
C LYS A 66 -12.88 18.47 1.98
N ASN A 67 -11.87 17.62 2.18
CA ASN A 67 -10.54 18.10 2.55
C ASN A 67 -10.10 19.17 1.57
N ASP A 68 -9.36 20.16 2.08
CA ASP A 68 -8.91 21.29 1.27
C ASP A 68 -8.05 20.78 0.11
N ARG A 69 -8.48 21.10 -1.12
CA ARG A 69 -7.83 20.63 -2.35
C ARG A 69 -6.42 21.20 -2.48
N THR A 70 -6.16 22.33 -1.84
CA THR A 70 -4.88 23.04 -1.90
C THR A 70 -3.78 22.27 -1.19
N GLU A 71 -4.05 21.76 0.02
CA GLU A 71 -3.08 20.95 0.78
C GLU A 71 -2.76 19.63 0.07
N GLU A 72 -3.77 19.00 -0.54
CA GLU A 72 -3.59 17.79 -1.34
C GLU A 72 -2.72 18.03 -2.58
N THR A 73 -2.85 19.21 -3.20
CA THR A 73 -2.07 19.59 -4.38
C THR A 73 -0.59 19.79 -4.05
N VAL A 74 -0.28 20.53 -2.97
CA VAL A 74 1.11 20.76 -2.52
C VAL A 74 1.78 19.45 -2.10
N LEU A 75 1.05 18.60 -1.37
CA LEU A 75 1.50 17.28 -0.96
C LEU A 75 1.83 16.39 -2.17
N ASN A 76 0.95 16.34 -3.16
CA ASN A 76 1.14 15.57 -4.39
C ASN A 76 2.39 16.05 -5.14
N ILE A 77 2.56 17.36 -5.32
CA ILE A 77 3.71 17.94 -6.02
C ILE A 77 5.02 17.57 -5.32
N ALA A 78 5.09 17.70 -3.98
CA ALA A 78 6.31 17.42 -3.23
C ALA A 78 6.72 15.94 -3.30
N ILE A 79 5.77 15.02 -3.10
CA ILE A 79 6.05 13.57 -3.13
C ILE A 79 6.39 13.09 -4.53
N LEU A 80 5.63 13.51 -5.54
CA LEU A 80 5.88 13.11 -6.93
C LEU A 80 7.16 13.74 -7.47
N GLY A 81 7.49 14.97 -7.06
CA GLY A 81 8.77 15.62 -7.41
C GLY A 81 9.99 14.87 -6.88
N MET A 82 9.93 14.39 -5.63
CA MET A 82 10.98 13.54 -5.04
C MET A 82 11.20 12.25 -5.83
N ILE A 83 10.12 11.61 -6.27
CA ILE A 83 10.19 10.38 -7.06
C ILE A 83 10.67 10.66 -8.49
N ALA A 84 10.24 11.76 -9.10
CA ALA A 84 10.73 12.17 -10.41
C ALA A 84 12.24 12.43 -10.40
N PHE A 85 12.78 12.98 -9.30
CA PHE A 85 14.21 13.19 -9.12
C PHE A 85 14.96 11.88 -8.83
N ASN A 86 14.41 11.03 -7.96
CA ASN A 86 15.00 9.74 -7.62
C ASN A 86 13.91 8.65 -7.53
N PRO A 87 13.68 7.89 -8.62
CA PRO A 87 12.68 6.83 -8.64
C PRO A 87 12.93 5.73 -7.60
N HIS A 88 14.17 5.56 -7.14
CA HIS A 88 14.57 4.52 -6.17
C HIS A 88 14.37 4.93 -4.71
N VAL A 89 13.86 6.14 -4.44
CA VAL A 89 13.68 6.63 -3.07
C VAL A 89 12.64 5.78 -2.33
N SER A 90 12.97 5.37 -1.09
CA SER A 90 12.02 4.62 -0.27
C SER A 90 10.92 5.53 0.30
N GLN A 91 9.73 4.99 0.52
CA GLN A 91 8.63 5.73 1.17
C GLN A 91 9.04 6.27 2.56
N ARG A 92 9.87 5.53 3.30
CA ARG A 92 10.42 5.97 4.59
C ARG A 92 11.30 7.20 4.44
N ARG A 93 12.15 7.23 3.40
CA ARG A 93 12.99 8.39 3.12
C ARG A 93 12.15 9.61 2.73
N ILE A 94 11.15 9.44 1.86
CA ILE A 94 10.20 10.52 1.50
C ILE A 94 9.51 11.05 2.78
N SER A 95 9.02 10.14 3.62
CA SER A 95 8.34 10.46 4.88
C SER A 95 9.23 11.26 5.82
N LEU A 96 10.50 10.88 5.97
CA LEU A 96 11.45 11.59 6.81
C LEU A 96 11.81 12.97 6.24
N GLU A 97 12.03 13.07 4.94
CA GLU A 97 12.54 14.27 4.28
C GLU A 97 11.46 15.35 4.09
N LEU A 98 10.21 14.95 3.85
CA LEU A 98 9.07 15.86 3.73
C LEU A 98 8.28 16.01 5.04
N HIS A 99 8.71 15.35 6.12
CA HIS A 99 8.01 15.33 7.42
C HIS A 99 6.54 14.90 7.35
N PHE A 100 6.24 13.97 6.44
CA PHE A 100 4.90 13.42 6.26
C PHE A 100 4.79 12.01 6.82
N SER A 101 3.59 11.60 7.24
CA SER A 101 3.39 10.21 7.66
C SER A 101 3.52 9.24 6.48
N LEU A 102 4.02 8.02 6.74
CA LEU A 102 4.07 6.94 5.75
C LEU A 102 2.72 6.65 5.10
N SER A 103 1.64 6.69 5.89
CA SER A 103 0.28 6.47 5.39
C SER A 103 -0.13 7.52 4.36
N MET A 104 0.31 8.77 4.55
CA MET A 104 0.03 9.86 3.63
C MET A 104 0.83 9.71 2.33
N VAL A 105 2.12 9.36 2.42
CA VAL A 105 2.94 9.04 1.25
C VAL A 105 2.31 7.91 0.43
N ASN A 106 1.96 6.79 1.07
CA ASN A 106 1.33 5.65 0.41
C ASN A 106 -0.02 6.03 -0.23
N ARG A 107 -0.84 6.85 0.44
CA ARG A 107 -2.11 7.34 -0.13
C ARG A 107 -1.88 8.12 -1.43
N VAL A 108 -0.91 9.02 -1.44
CA VAL A 108 -0.57 9.84 -2.62
C VAL A 108 -0.06 8.97 -3.77
N LEU A 109 0.83 8.01 -3.49
CA LEU A 109 1.32 7.10 -4.52
C LEU A 109 0.21 6.28 -5.15
N ARG A 110 -0.68 5.70 -4.32
CA ARG A 110 -1.84 4.94 -4.82
C ARG A 110 -2.81 5.80 -5.61
N ALA A 111 -3.08 7.03 -5.18
CA ALA A 111 -3.98 7.94 -5.87
C ALA A 111 -3.45 8.37 -7.24
N ASN A 112 -2.13 8.37 -7.42
CA ASN A 112 -1.46 8.73 -8.68
C ASN A 112 -0.94 7.50 -9.47
N HIS A 113 -1.37 6.28 -9.10
CA HIS A 113 -0.97 5.04 -9.76
C HIS A 113 0.53 4.72 -9.74
N PHE A 114 1.29 5.30 -8.81
CA PHE A 114 2.70 4.96 -8.64
C PHE A 114 2.86 3.64 -7.89
N HIS A 115 3.55 2.70 -8.52
CA HIS A 115 3.81 1.37 -7.98
C HIS A 115 5.32 1.11 -7.89
N PRO A 116 5.78 0.38 -6.85
CA PRO A 116 7.15 -0.10 -6.81
C PRO A 116 7.29 -1.26 -7.79
N TYR A 117 8.22 -1.14 -8.74
CA TYR A 117 8.63 -2.23 -9.61
C TYR A 117 10.02 -2.71 -9.20
N HIS A 118 10.20 -4.03 -9.16
CA HIS A 118 11.49 -4.63 -8.88
C HIS A 118 12.29 -4.84 -10.16
N ILE A 119 13.60 -4.60 -10.08
CA ILE A 119 14.52 -4.95 -11.16
C ILE A 119 14.70 -6.47 -11.17
N GLU A 120 14.04 -7.11 -12.13
CA GLU A 120 14.22 -8.53 -12.40
C GLU A 120 15.43 -8.77 -13.29
N ARG A 121 16.29 -9.72 -12.93
CA ARG A 121 17.34 -10.21 -13.83
C ARG A 121 16.87 -11.53 -14.40
N HIS A 122 16.56 -11.50 -15.68
CA HIS A 122 16.30 -12.71 -16.45
C HIS A 122 17.62 -13.20 -17.04
N GLN A 123 17.95 -14.47 -16.84
CA GLN A 123 18.96 -15.13 -17.67
C GLN A 123 18.34 -15.35 -19.04
N ALA A 124 18.99 -14.89 -20.11
CA ALA A 124 18.57 -15.20 -21.46
C ALA A 124 18.85 -16.69 -21.74
N LEU A 125 17.89 -17.55 -21.39
CA LEU A 125 17.97 -18.99 -21.62
C LEU A 125 17.62 -19.30 -23.07
N THR A 126 18.49 -20.06 -23.74
CA THR A 126 18.16 -20.62 -25.05
C THR A 126 17.11 -21.73 -24.91
N ASP A 127 16.39 -22.02 -25.99
CA ASP A 127 15.35 -23.07 -25.94
C ASP A 127 15.94 -24.45 -25.64
N ASP A 128 17.17 -24.73 -26.05
CA ASP A 128 17.84 -25.98 -25.71
C ASP A 128 18.24 -26.04 -24.24
N GLN A 129 18.71 -24.93 -23.65
CA GLN A 129 18.94 -24.86 -22.20
C GLN A 129 17.65 -25.10 -21.41
N LYS A 130 16.50 -24.60 -21.89
CA LYS A 130 15.20 -24.89 -21.26
C LYS A 130 14.88 -26.39 -21.29
N LYS A 131 15.11 -27.07 -22.42
CA LYS A 131 14.90 -28.52 -22.55
C LYS A 131 15.80 -29.31 -21.59
N VAL A 132 17.09 -28.97 -21.51
CA VAL A 132 18.05 -29.61 -20.60
C VAL A 132 17.61 -29.45 -19.14
N ARG A 133 17.15 -28.26 -18.75
CA ARG A 133 16.62 -28.02 -17.40
C ARG A 133 15.40 -28.87 -17.09
N VAL A 134 14.45 -29.00 -18.03
CA VAL A 134 13.27 -29.86 -17.85
C VAL A 134 13.66 -31.33 -17.72
N GLN A 135 14.63 -31.80 -18.52
CA GLN A 135 15.15 -33.16 -18.43
C GLN A 135 15.79 -33.42 -17.06
N PHE A 136 16.61 -32.49 -16.57
CA PHE A 136 17.18 -32.56 -15.23
C PHE A 136 16.11 -32.64 -14.15
N CYS A 137 15.07 -31.78 -14.20
CA CYS A 137 13.98 -31.83 -13.22
C CYS A 137 13.25 -33.18 -13.23
N ARG A 138 13.00 -33.76 -14.41
CA ARG A 138 12.37 -35.09 -14.52
C ARG A 138 13.24 -36.19 -13.93
N TRP A 139 14.55 -36.16 -14.23
CA TRP A 139 15.52 -37.09 -13.65
C TRP A 139 15.59 -36.95 -12.12
N ALA A 140 15.59 -35.73 -11.60
CA ALA A 140 15.63 -35.45 -10.16
C ALA A 140 14.38 -35.98 -9.44
N LEU A 141 13.20 -35.80 -10.03
CA LEU A 141 11.95 -36.35 -9.52
C LEU A 141 11.98 -37.88 -9.47
N GLN A 142 12.47 -38.53 -10.54
CA GLN A 142 12.61 -39.99 -10.56
C GLN A 142 13.56 -40.50 -9.47
N ARG A 143 14.69 -39.81 -9.23
CA ARG A 143 15.61 -40.18 -8.15
C ARG A 143 14.97 -40.09 -6.77
N LEU A 144 14.12 -39.07 -6.55
CA LEU A 144 13.34 -38.95 -5.32
C LEU A 144 12.32 -40.07 -5.15
N GLU A 145 11.64 -40.47 -6.22
CA GLU A 145 10.70 -41.61 -6.17
C GLU A 145 11.39 -42.94 -5.82
N GLU A 146 12.64 -43.13 -6.29
CA GLU A 146 13.44 -44.32 -6.01
C GLU A 146 14.05 -44.30 -4.60
N ASP A 147 14.56 -43.15 -4.15
CA ASP A 147 15.13 -42.94 -2.82
C ASP A 147 14.81 -41.50 -2.34
N ASN A 148 13.85 -41.38 -1.41
CA ASN A 148 13.46 -40.08 -0.85
C ASN A 148 14.63 -39.35 -0.15
N MET A 149 15.67 -40.07 0.29
CA MET A 149 16.86 -39.53 0.97
C MET A 149 18.02 -39.26 0.01
N TYR A 150 17.83 -39.42 -1.31
CA TYR A 150 18.89 -39.33 -2.30
C TYR A 150 19.63 -37.99 -2.26
N PHE A 151 18.88 -36.88 -2.15
CA PHE A 151 19.46 -35.53 -2.13
C PHE A 151 20.10 -35.15 -0.80
N ASP A 152 19.80 -35.84 0.29
CA ASP A 152 20.44 -35.58 1.59
C ASP A 152 21.92 -36.00 1.59
N ARG A 153 22.26 -36.96 0.71
CA ARG A 153 23.64 -37.44 0.51
C ARG A 153 24.41 -36.62 -0.53
N ILE A 154 23.79 -35.61 -1.13
CA ILE A 154 24.40 -34.74 -2.13
C ILE A 154 24.83 -33.43 -1.47
N LEU A 155 26.11 -33.08 -1.62
CA LEU A 155 26.62 -31.77 -1.25
C LEU A 155 26.22 -30.75 -2.32
N PHE A 156 25.25 -29.91 -2.01
CA PHE A 156 24.96 -28.72 -2.80
C PHE A 156 25.94 -27.63 -2.40
N SER A 157 26.69 -27.07 -3.33
CA SER A 157 27.61 -25.97 -3.04
C SER A 157 27.43 -24.82 -4.01
N ASP A 158 27.75 -23.62 -3.56
CA ASP A 158 27.76 -22.41 -4.37
C ASP A 158 28.85 -21.45 -3.87
N GLU A 159 29.24 -20.54 -4.75
CA GLU A 159 30.15 -19.45 -4.44
C GLU A 159 29.42 -18.11 -4.54
N ALA A 160 29.41 -17.37 -3.43
CA ALA A 160 28.89 -16.02 -3.37
C ALA A 160 30.03 -15.01 -3.35
N SER A 161 29.82 -13.85 -3.97
CA SER A 161 30.85 -12.83 -4.09
C SER A 161 30.39 -11.52 -3.50
N PHE A 162 31.17 -11.04 -2.55
CA PHE A 162 30.91 -9.82 -1.81
C PHE A 162 31.85 -8.73 -2.30
N HIS A 163 31.27 -7.56 -2.58
CA HIS A 163 31.98 -6.38 -3.04
C HIS A 163 31.78 -5.26 -2.01
N ASN A 164 32.77 -4.40 -1.83
CA ASN A 164 32.69 -3.26 -0.92
C ASN A 164 31.67 -2.19 -1.31
N ASN A 165 31.18 -2.20 -2.54
CA ASN A 165 30.25 -1.21 -3.04
C ASN A 165 28.80 -1.42 -2.56
N GLY A 166 28.53 -2.41 -1.71
CA GLY A 166 27.19 -2.68 -1.18
C GLY A 166 26.17 -3.09 -2.24
N ASP A 167 26.63 -3.34 -3.47
CA ASP A 167 25.84 -3.88 -4.56
C ASP A 167 25.54 -5.36 -4.28
N PHE A 168 24.54 -5.61 -3.43
CA PHE A 168 23.35 -6.39 -3.77
C PHE A 168 22.48 -6.65 -2.53
N ASN A 169 21.50 -5.77 -2.28
CA ASN A 169 20.22 -6.25 -1.80
C ASN A 169 19.17 -5.96 -2.87
N ARG A 170 18.93 -6.95 -3.73
CA ARG A 170 17.99 -6.88 -4.85
C ARG A 170 16.57 -6.54 -4.41
N HIS A 171 16.20 -6.90 -3.18
CA HIS A 171 14.92 -6.52 -2.58
C HIS A 171 14.79 -5.00 -2.43
N ASN A 172 15.91 -4.29 -2.28
CA ASN A 172 15.93 -2.84 -2.19
C ASN A 172 16.02 -2.16 -3.56
N CYS A 173 16.30 -2.91 -4.63
CA CYS A 173 16.28 -2.40 -6.01
C CYS A 173 14.85 -2.34 -6.55
N HIS A 174 14.08 -1.36 -6.06
CA HIS A 174 12.79 -0.99 -6.61
C HIS A 174 12.83 0.44 -7.14
N TYR A 175 11.94 0.75 -8.07
CA TYR A 175 11.69 2.12 -8.51
C TYR A 175 10.17 2.37 -8.56
N TYR A 176 9.76 3.58 -8.23
CA TYR A 176 8.37 4.01 -8.32
C TYR A 176 8.11 4.61 -9.70
N SER A 177 7.11 4.09 -10.40
CA SER A 177 6.60 4.69 -11.64
C SER A 177 5.12 4.34 -11.81
N ASP A 178 4.42 5.13 -12.60
CA ASP A 178 3.06 4.89 -13.08
C ASP A 178 3.00 3.87 -14.22
N VAL A 179 4.11 3.71 -14.95
CA VAL A 179 4.26 2.73 -16.04
C VAL A 179 5.56 1.96 -15.83
N ASN A 180 5.61 0.66 -16.13
CA ASN A 180 6.86 -0.09 -16.03
C ASN A 180 7.89 0.44 -17.08
N PRO A 181 8.99 1.09 -16.66
CA PRO A 181 10.02 1.63 -17.54
C PRO A 181 11.04 0.57 -17.99
N PHE A 182 10.90 -0.69 -17.58
CA PHE A 182 11.83 -1.79 -17.91
C PHE A 182 13.30 -1.42 -17.65
N TRP A 183 13.58 -0.86 -16.47
CA TRP A 183 14.87 -0.26 -16.18
C TRP A 183 16.02 -1.27 -16.22
N LEU A 184 17.09 -0.95 -16.96
CA LEU A 184 18.33 -1.71 -17.02
C LEU A 184 19.43 -0.95 -16.26
N ARG A 185 20.07 -1.59 -15.27
CA ARG A 185 21.20 -0.99 -14.54
C ARG A 185 22.52 -1.55 -15.08
N ARG A 186 23.41 -0.65 -15.51
CA ARG A 186 24.81 -0.98 -15.80
C ARG A 186 25.56 -1.17 -14.48
N VAL A 187 26.34 -2.24 -14.39
CA VAL A 187 27.19 -2.55 -13.23
C VAL A 187 28.61 -2.18 -13.61
N ASP A 188 29.23 -1.27 -12.84
CA ASP A 188 30.62 -0.88 -13.04
C ASP A 188 31.56 -1.88 -12.36
N ASN A 189 32.47 -2.47 -13.14
CA ASN A 189 33.33 -3.56 -12.70
C ASN A 189 34.76 -3.13 -12.34
N GLN A 190 35.07 -1.83 -12.33
CA GLN A 190 36.45 -1.35 -12.14
C GLN A 190 36.65 -0.71 -10.75
N HIS A 191 37.67 -1.20 -10.03
CA HIS A 191 38.09 -0.84 -8.66
C HIS A 191 37.23 -1.38 -7.51
N GLN A 192 36.93 -2.67 -7.52
CA GLN A 192 36.28 -3.35 -6.39
C GLN A 192 37.21 -4.42 -5.83
N TRP A 193 37.36 -4.48 -4.52
CA TRP A 193 37.84 -5.71 -3.90
C TRP A 193 36.65 -6.67 -3.78
N ARG A 194 36.91 -7.93 -4.08
CA ARG A 194 35.93 -9.02 -4.02
C ARG A 194 36.46 -10.02 -3.01
N VAL A 195 35.60 -10.41 -2.07
CA VAL A 195 35.82 -11.61 -1.25
C VAL A 195 34.83 -12.64 -1.73
N ASN A 196 35.32 -13.84 -2.05
CA ASN A 196 34.45 -14.96 -2.36
C ASN A 196 34.20 -15.75 -1.09
N ALA A 197 32.97 -16.21 -0.92
CA ALA A 197 32.61 -17.18 0.09
C ALA A 197 32.11 -18.43 -0.62
N TRP A 198 32.74 -19.56 -0.33
CA TRP A 198 32.20 -20.87 -0.66
C TRP A 198 31.40 -21.40 0.52
N CYS A 199 30.25 -21.99 0.23
CA CYS A 199 29.43 -22.68 1.23
C CYS A 199 28.74 -23.89 0.60
N GLY A 200 28.63 -24.96 1.36
CA GLY A 200 27.91 -26.17 1.01
C GLY A 200 26.77 -26.47 1.98
N ILE A 201 25.78 -27.23 1.50
CA ILE A 201 24.71 -27.84 2.29
C ILE A 201 24.74 -29.33 2.01
N LEU A 202 24.85 -30.13 3.07
CA LEU A 202 24.83 -31.59 3.03
C LEU A 202 23.98 -32.08 4.20
N ASP A 203 22.99 -32.94 3.93
CA ASP A 203 22.09 -33.50 4.95
C ASP A 203 21.48 -32.43 5.89
N GLY A 204 21.04 -31.30 5.31
CA GLY A 204 20.51 -30.15 6.05
C GLY A 204 21.53 -29.38 6.91
N GLN A 205 22.81 -29.78 6.92
CA GLN A 205 23.89 -29.09 7.62
C GLN A 205 24.70 -28.20 6.68
N ILE A 206 25.19 -27.09 7.22
CA ILE A 206 26.04 -26.14 6.50
C ILE A 206 27.50 -26.57 6.63
N VAL A 207 28.20 -26.66 5.49
CA VAL A 207 29.64 -26.90 5.39
C VAL A 207 30.31 -25.62 4.88
N GLY A 208 31.15 -24.97 5.71
CA GLY A 208 31.70 -23.64 5.46
C GLY A 208 31.18 -22.60 6.48
N PRO A 209 31.21 -21.29 6.19
CA PRO A 209 31.71 -20.63 4.97
C PRO A 209 33.24 -20.54 4.92
N HIS A 210 33.81 -20.70 3.72
CA HIS A 210 35.23 -20.49 3.46
C HIS A 210 35.44 -19.23 2.63
N PHE A 211 36.20 -18.28 3.15
CA PHE A 211 36.48 -17.00 2.48
C PHE A 211 37.86 -17.00 1.82
N PHE A 212 37.95 -16.51 0.58
CA PHE A 212 39.18 -16.42 -0.21
C PHE A 212 39.12 -15.32 -1.27
#